data_AF-A0A2T7PXM4-F1
#
_entry.id   AF-A0A2T7PXM4-F1
#
_cell.length_a   1.000
_cell.length_b   1.000
_cell.length_c   1.000
_cell.angle_alpha   90.00
_cell.angle_beta   90.00
_cell.angle_gamma   90.00
#
_symmetry.space_group_name_H-M   'P 1'
#
loop_
_entity.id
_entity.type
_entity.pdbx_description
1 polymer ?
#
loop_
_entity_poly.entity_id
_entity_poly.type
_entity_poly.pdbx_seq_one_letter_code
_entity_poly.pdbx_strand_id
1 'polypeptide(L)'
;MVVETVEKKTGVGGKVRRFRGDASKVVAKGPGLKKAFTNRLQSFTIETKDAGEALLSVGMLAPSGYPEPELSVKKVSNNNYTISYKVTEIGDHTLYVKWGDEDIPGSPFTLST
;
A
#
# COMPACT_ATOMS: atom_id res chain seq x y z
N MET A 1 -3.79 -47.14 14.98
CA MET A 1 -4.18 -45.76 14.60
C MET A 1 -2.98 -44.88 14.89
N VAL A 2 -2.16 -44.60 13.88
CA VAL A 2 -1.01 -43.69 13.99
C VAL A 2 -1.39 -42.50 13.13
N VAL A 3 -1.56 -41.34 13.77
CA VAL A 3 -1.78 -40.07 13.09
C VAL A 3 -0.42 -39.49 12.74
N GLU A 4 -0.07 -39.45 11.46
CA GLU A 4 1.11 -38.73 10.97
C GLU A 4 0.72 -37.26 10.77
N THR A 5 1.42 -36.39 11.49
CA THR A 5 1.33 -34.93 11.36
C THR A 5 1.91 -34.50 10.02
N VAL A 6 1.07 -33.96 9.14
CA VAL A 6 1.53 -33.28 7.92
C VAL A 6 2.12 -31.92 8.27
N GLU A 7 3.44 -31.83 8.31
CA GLU A 7 4.16 -30.57 8.23
C GLU A 7 3.99 -29.96 6.83
N LYS A 8 3.32 -28.81 6.73
CA LYS A 8 3.27 -28.04 5.49
C LYS A 8 4.60 -27.31 5.29
N LYS A 9 5.58 -27.98 4.69
CA LYS A 9 6.79 -27.35 4.14
C LYS A 9 6.42 -26.45 2.96
N THR A 10 6.29 -25.16 3.19
CA THR A 10 6.40 -24.17 2.10
C THR A 10 7.87 -23.89 1.83
N GLY A 11 8.48 -24.69 0.95
CA GLY A 11 9.72 -24.31 0.31
C GLY A 11 9.45 -23.28 -0.77
N VAL A 12 10.11 -22.12 -0.71
CA VAL A 12 10.36 -21.30 -1.91
C VAL A 12 11.82 -20.87 -1.87
N GLY A 13 12.67 -21.70 -2.48
CA GLY A 13 14.01 -21.32 -2.91
C GLY A 13 13.91 -20.38 -4.11
N GLY A 14 13.64 -19.10 -3.85
CA GLY A 14 14.00 -18.01 -4.75
C GLY A 14 15.14 -17.24 -4.12
N LYS A 15 16.12 -16.75 -4.89
CA LYS A 15 17.04 -15.73 -4.39
C LYS A 15 16.18 -14.59 -3.84
N VAL A 16 16.02 -14.50 -2.52
CA VAL A 16 15.33 -13.38 -1.89
C VAL A 16 16.18 -12.18 -2.25
N ARG A 17 15.74 -11.42 -3.25
CA ARG A 17 16.31 -10.11 -3.52
C ARG A 17 16.08 -9.35 -2.23
N ARG A 18 17.13 -9.21 -1.42
CA ARG A 18 17.11 -8.35 -0.23
C ARG A 18 17.03 -6.93 -0.76
N PHE A 19 15.81 -6.50 -1.04
CA PHE A 19 15.46 -5.13 -1.27
C PHE A 19 15.85 -4.37 -0.01
N ARG A 20 16.95 -3.60 -0.08
CA ARG A 20 17.40 -2.71 0.99
C ARG A 20 16.68 -1.38 0.83
N GLY A 21 15.37 -1.40 1.04
CA GLY A 21 14.56 -0.19 1.09
C GLY A 21 14.54 0.41 2.48
N ASP A 22 14.45 1.73 2.59
CA ASP A 22 14.22 2.45 3.85
C ASP A 22 12.85 3.15 3.75
N ALA A 23 11.83 2.56 4.40
CA ALA A 23 10.47 3.09 4.35
C ALA A 23 10.37 4.51 4.93
N SER A 24 11.23 4.87 5.89
CA SER A 24 11.25 6.19 6.53
C SER A 24 11.62 7.34 5.57
N LYS A 25 12.21 7.01 4.42
CA LYS A 25 12.60 7.96 3.37
C LYS A 25 11.56 8.09 2.25
N VAL A 26 10.50 7.31 2.29
CA VAL A 26 9.39 7.43 1.33
C VAL A 26 8.53 8.63 1.70
N VAL A 27 8.15 9.41 0.69
CA VAL A 27 7.34 10.61 0.87
C VAL A 27 6.03 10.48 0.10
N ALA A 28 4.91 10.54 0.82
CA ALA A 28 3.57 10.60 0.25
C ALA A 28 3.09 12.06 0.16
N LYS A 29 2.60 12.48 -1.02
CA LYS A 29 2.11 13.84 -1.25
C LYS A 29 0.82 13.85 -2.06
N GLY A 30 -0.06 14.80 -1.76
CA GLY A 30 -1.27 15.07 -2.53
C GLY A 30 -2.52 15.17 -1.66
N PRO A 31 -3.60 15.79 -2.17
CA PRO A 31 -4.84 15.99 -1.43
C PRO A 31 -5.56 14.66 -1.11
N GLY A 32 -5.37 13.64 -1.96
CA GLY A 32 -5.93 12.29 -1.78
C GLY A 32 -5.32 11.49 -0.63
N LEU A 33 -4.51 12.09 0.24
CA LEU A 33 -3.98 11.48 1.48
C LEU A 33 -4.73 11.91 2.74
N LYS A 34 -5.69 12.84 2.63
CA LYS A 34 -6.46 13.33 3.79
C LYS A 34 -7.96 13.40 3.54
N LYS A 35 -8.36 13.80 2.33
CA LYS A 35 -9.76 13.99 1.98
C LYS A 35 -10.10 13.23 0.72
N ALA A 36 -11.15 12.42 0.81
CA ALA A 36 -11.70 11.71 -0.32
C ALA A 36 -13.06 12.28 -0.75
N PHE A 37 -13.51 11.96 -1.94
CA PHE A 37 -14.86 12.28 -2.41
C PHE A 37 -15.47 11.03 -3.02
N THR A 38 -16.63 10.62 -2.50
CA THR A 38 -17.34 9.43 -2.98
C THR A 38 -17.59 9.50 -4.47
N ASN A 39 -17.34 8.38 -5.14
CA ASN A 39 -17.52 8.20 -6.59
C ASN A 39 -16.70 9.14 -7.49
N ARG A 40 -15.64 9.77 -6.96
CA ARG A 40 -14.70 10.57 -7.76
C ARG A 40 -13.34 9.91 -7.80
N LEU A 41 -12.72 9.91 -8.97
CA LEU A 41 -11.34 9.48 -9.12
C LEU A 41 -10.43 10.50 -8.44
N GLN A 42 -9.57 10.01 -7.56
CA GLN A 42 -8.60 10.81 -6.83
C GLN A 42 -7.22 10.18 -6.93
N SER A 43 -6.20 11.00 -6.71
CA SER A 43 -4.83 10.52 -6.76
C SER A 43 -3.90 11.25 -5.78
N PHE A 44 -2.83 10.55 -5.45
CA PHE A 44 -1.69 11.07 -4.72
C PHE A 44 -0.41 10.47 -5.28
N THR A 45 0.73 11.05 -4.93
CA THR A 45 2.05 10.60 -5.40
C THR A 45 2.89 10.06 -4.27
N ILE A 46 3.71 9.06 -4.58
CA ILE A 46 4.72 8.49 -3.70
C ILE A 46 6.09 8.71 -4.33
N GLU A 47 6.99 9.34 -3.58
CA GLU A 47 8.39 9.58 -3.97
C GLU A 47 9.31 8.68 -3.13
N THR A 48 10.23 7.96 -3.78
CA THR A 48 11.11 6.96 -3.16
C THR A 48 12.59 7.27 -3.40
N LYS A 49 12.93 8.54 -3.68
CA LYS A 49 14.26 8.97 -4.14
C LYS A 49 15.41 8.50 -3.23
N ASP A 50 15.22 8.60 -1.92
CA ASP A 50 16.24 8.27 -0.91
C ASP A 50 15.90 6.97 -0.16
N ALA A 51 14.88 6.22 -0.63
CA ALA A 51 14.34 5.04 0.03
C ALA A 51 14.92 3.72 -0.47
N GLY A 52 15.95 3.77 -1.34
CA GLY A 52 16.51 2.56 -1.96
C GLY A 52 15.52 1.87 -2.90
N GLU A 53 15.63 0.55 -3.03
CA GLU A 53 14.73 -0.25 -3.85
C GLU A 53 13.98 -1.26 -2.97
N ALA A 54 12.64 -1.20 -2.99
CA ALA A 54 11.74 -2.20 -2.44
C ALA A 54 10.40 -2.21 -3.19
N LEU A 55 9.51 -3.11 -2.76
CA LEU A 55 8.16 -3.23 -3.33
C LEU A 55 7.24 -2.19 -2.70
N LEU A 56 6.56 -1.38 -3.52
CA LEU A 56 5.47 -0.52 -3.05
C LEU A 56 4.19 -1.36 -2.94
N SER A 57 3.61 -1.42 -1.75
CA SER A 57 2.31 -2.05 -1.51
C SER A 57 1.31 -1.02 -1.00
N VAL A 58 0.12 -1.01 -1.58
CA VAL A 58 -0.95 -0.07 -1.23
C VAL A 58 -2.25 -0.84 -1.08
N GLY A 59 -2.99 -0.56 -0.02
CA GLY A 59 -4.32 -1.11 0.22
C GLY A 59 -5.21 -0.09 0.91
N MET A 60 -6.51 -0.17 0.69
CA MET A 60 -7.48 0.75 1.29
C MET A 60 -8.66 -0.05 1.83
N LEU A 61 -9.09 0.27 3.05
CA LEU A 61 -10.27 -0.29 3.69
C LEU A 61 -11.33 0.79 3.85
N ALA A 62 -12.55 0.44 3.47
CA ALA A 62 -13.74 1.25 3.69
C ALA A 62 -14.17 1.26 5.16
N PRO A 63 -15.03 2.20 5.58
CA PRO A 63 -15.62 2.23 6.92
C PRO A 63 -16.34 0.94 7.31
N SER A 64 -16.92 0.23 6.33
CA SER A 64 -17.50 -1.10 6.50
C SER A 64 -16.49 -2.21 6.85
N GLY A 65 -15.19 -1.94 6.71
CA GLY A 65 -14.10 -2.90 6.87
C GLY A 65 -13.77 -3.70 5.60
N TYR A 66 -14.51 -3.51 4.51
CA TYR A 66 -14.22 -4.16 3.22
C TYR A 66 -13.14 -3.41 2.43
N PRO A 67 -12.32 -4.09 1.62
CA PRO A 67 -11.36 -3.43 0.74
C PRO A 67 -12.03 -2.61 -0.35
N GLU A 68 -11.49 -1.41 -0.65
CA GLU A 68 -11.94 -0.61 -1.80
C GLU A 68 -11.42 -1.23 -3.11
N PRO A 69 -12.32 -1.55 -4.08
CA PRO A 69 -11.95 -2.33 -5.27
C PRO A 69 -11.25 -1.49 -6.35
N GLU A 70 -11.51 -0.18 -6.39
CA GLU A 70 -10.96 0.72 -7.40
C GLU A 70 -9.69 1.40 -6.86
N LEU A 71 -8.60 0.63 -6.73
CA LEU A 71 -7.27 1.14 -6.35
C LEU A 71 -6.21 0.68 -7.36
N SER A 72 -5.41 1.63 -7.87
CA SER A 72 -4.39 1.37 -8.87
C SER A 72 -3.08 2.09 -8.55
N VAL A 73 -1.97 1.41 -8.85
CA VAL A 73 -0.61 1.91 -8.65
C VAL A 73 0.07 2.03 -10.01
N LYS A 74 0.53 3.23 -10.38
CA LYS A 74 1.25 3.48 -11.63
C LYS A 74 2.65 4.03 -11.31
N LYS A 75 3.70 3.34 -11.75
CA LYS A 75 5.06 3.86 -11.71
C LYS A 75 5.26 4.86 -12.86
N VAL A 76 5.60 6.11 -12.54
CA VAL A 76 5.77 7.21 -13.51
C VAL A 76 7.25 7.41 -13.85
N SER A 77 8.13 7.24 -12.87
CA SER A 77 9.58 7.27 -13.06
C SER A 77 10.25 6.29 -12.08
N ASN A 78 11.58 6.16 -12.13
CA ASN A 78 12.32 5.24 -11.27
C ASN A 78 11.96 5.38 -9.78
N ASN A 79 11.69 6.61 -9.33
CA ASN A 79 11.46 6.95 -7.93
C ASN A 79 10.10 7.61 -7.67
N ASN A 80 9.20 7.68 -8.66
CA ASN A 80 7.88 8.29 -8.48
C ASN A 80 6.77 7.34 -8.91
N TYR A 81 5.76 7.24 -8.05
CA TYR A 81 4.55 6.48 -8.29
C TYR A 81 3.34 7.40 -8.14
N THR A 82 2.31 7.15 -8.94
CA THR A 82 1.00 7.76 -8.80
C THR A 82 0.02 6.68 -8.36
N ILE A 83 -0.65 6.92 -7.25
CA ILE A 83 -1.73 6.07 -6.77
C ILE A 83 -3.02 6.74 -7.15
N SER A 84 -3.90 6.01 -7.82
CA SER A 84 -5.24 6.48 -8.16
C SER A 84 -6.27 5.55 -7.53
N TYR A 85 -7.25 6.13 -6.85
CA TYR A 85 -8.30 5.38 -6.19
C TYR A 85 -9.66 6.07 -6.34
N LYS A 86 -10.73 5.33 -6.08
CA LYS A 86 -12.09 5.86 -5.94
C LYS A 86 -12.77 5.13 -4.79
N VAL A 87 -13.32 5.92 -3.88
CA VAL A 87 -14.07 5.40 -2.72
C VAL A 87 -15.56 5.43 -3.00
N THR A 88 -16.28 4.45 -2.46
CA THR A 88 -17.74 4.29 -2.68
C THR A 88 -18.56 4.58 -1.44
N GLU A 89 -17.97 4.46 -0.25
CA GLU A 89 -18.64 4.66 1.04
C GLU A 89 -18.33 6.03 1.67
N ILE A 90 -19.29 6.55 2.44
CA ILE A 90 -19.11 7.76 3.26
C ILE A 90 -18.53 7.36 4.63
N GLY A 91 -17.51 8.06 5.10
CA GLY A 91 -16.89 7.87 6.40
C GLY A 91 -15.36 7.88 6.32
N ASP A 92 -14.72 7.39 7.38
CA ASP A 92 -13.26 7.34 7.45
C ASP A 92 -12.73 6.06 6.80
N HIS A 93 -12.06 6.22 5.66
CA HIS A 93 -11.33 5.14 4.98
C HIS A 93 -9.91 5.05 5.51
N THR A 94 -9.38 3.83 5.61
CA THR A 94 -8.00 3.60 6.06
C THR A 94 -7.13 3.18 4.89
N LEU A 95 -6.15 4.02 4.54
CA LEU A 95 -5.19 3.78 3.46
C LEU A 95 -3.85 3.32 4.04
N TYR A 96 -3.43 2.13 3.66
CA TYR A 96 -2.15 1.52 4.02
C TYR A 96 -1.16 1.72 2.87
N VAL A 97 0.03 2.20 3.18
CA VAL A 97 1.13 2.33 2.22
C VAL A 97 2.41 1.78 2.83
N LYS A 98 3.00 0.79 2.15
CA LYS A 98 4.21 0.09 2.60
C LYS A 98 5.30 0.12 1.55
N TRP A 99 6.54 0.13 2.02
CA TRP A 99 7.74 0.01 1.22
C TRP A 99 8.55 -1.20 1.70
N GLY A 100 8.50 -2.28 0.94
CA GLY A 100 8.86 -3.60 1.43
C GLY A 100 7.82 -4.09 2.44
N ASP A 101 8.27 -4.55 3.59
CA ASP A 101 7.41 -5.05 4.67
C ASP A 101 7.08 -3.98 5.73
N GLU A 102 7.60 -2.76 5.56
CA GLU A 102 7.48 -1.65 6.52
C GLU A 102 6.51 -0.57 6.06
N ASP A 103 5.78 0.01 7.02
CA ASP A 103 4.90 1.16 6.80
C ASP A 103 5.71 2.44 6.57
N ILE A 104 5.30 3.24 5.58
CA ILE A 104 5.91 4.55 5.33
C ILE A 104 5.47 5.56 6.39
N PRO A 105 6.19 6.69 6.57
CA PRO A 105 5.75 7.76 7.44
C PRO A 105 4.33 8.23 7.11
N GLY A 106 3.45 8.18 8.13
CA GLY A 106 2.04 8.56 8.00
C GLY A 106 1.09 7.42 7.63
N SER A 107 1.59 6.24 7.26
CA SER A 107 0.76 5.04 7.13
C SER A 107 0.42 4.47 8.52
N PRO A 108 -0.83 4.05 8.77
CA PRO A 108 -1.99 4.21 7.89
C PRO A 108 -2.51 5.66 7.85
N PHE A 109 -2.97 6.09 6.67
CA PHE A 109 -3.61 7.38 6.46
C PHE A 109 -5.13 7.25 6.63
N THR A 110 -5.74 8.20 7.34
CA THR A 110 -7.20 8.33 7.41
C THR A 110 -7.69 9.29 6.33
N LEU A 111 -8.58 8.82 5.47
CA LEU A 111 -9.22 9.59 4.41
C LEU A 111 -10.69 9.80 4.75
N SER A 112 -11.07 11.02 5.11
CA SER A 112 -12.48 11.34 5.36
C SER A 112 -13.18 11.73 4.06
N THR A 113 -14.32 11.09 3.77
CA THR A 113 -15.23 11.42 2.65
C THR A 113 -16.32 12.40 3.02
#